data_AF-A0AAN7VHV9-F1
#
_entry.id   AF-A0AAN7VHV9-F1
#
_cell.length_a   1.000
_cell.length_b   1.000
_cell.length_c   1.000
_cell.angle_alpha   90.00
_cell.angle_beta   90.00
_cell.angle_gamma   90.00
#
_symmetry.space_group_name_H-M   'P 1'
#
loop_
_entity.id
_entity.type
_entity.pdbx_description
1 polymer ?
#
loop_
_entity_poly.entity_id
_entity_poly.type
_entity_poly.pdbx_seq_one_letter_code
_entity_poly.pdbx_strand_id
1 'polypeptide(L)'
;MDKNDKMTTSDEDDDLSSSDGEDKELEERASLLEGELMNNKYLYEVHLEVVEIYRKLGDIKSMRAAYDRFSEYFPLTSTIWLAWIKDEIKISTSSSEKKNILALFERAVKDYLSVDVWLEYVQYCLGNFELDETYKTLEKGLSTAGLHTNQGSLLWDLLRELELTQLALHEPLTDKWKQQVVKVVDAFKRQLSVPLMHMESSYSEWKELVGKLPSEYTIDPKPIEWGYQQALKTLKTYQPFEDQLLIEQDEETLYNIYKEYIKVTKILLLLYACMKEQ
;
A
#
# COMPACT_ATOMS: atom_id res chain seq x y z
N MET A 1 -17.39 19.83 -70.20
CA MET A 1 -16.49 20.86 -70.76
C MET A 1 -16.14 21.75 -69.59
N ASP A 2 -14.91 21.91 -69.12
CA ASP A 2 -13.59 21.44 -69.56
C ASP A 2 -12.63 21.62 -68.37
N LYS A 3 -11.55 20.82 -68.37
CA LYS A 3 -10.21 20.86 -67.71
C LYS A 3 -9.80 22.08 -66.86
N ASN A 4 -8.74 22.07 -66.04
CA ASN A 4 -7.82 21.11 -65.38
C ASN A 4 -6.84 22.02 -64.58
N ASP A 5 -6.12 21.44 -63.61
CA ASP A 5 -4.89 21.91 -62.94
C ASP A 5 -4.94 23.15 -62.01
N LYS A 6 -4.66 22.93 -60.72
CA LYS A 6 -3.29 23.09 -60.24
C LYS A 6 -3.02 22.37 -58.92
N MET A 7 -2.03 21.50 -59.01
CA MET A 7 -1.27 20.87 -57.95
C MET A 7 -0.60 21.93 -57.06
N THR A 8 -0.79 21.81 -55.75
CA THR A 8 0.17 22.27 -54.73
C THR A 8 0.19 21.22 -53.64
N THR A 9 1.18 20.34 -53.76
CA THR A 9 1.78 19.60 -52.67
C THR A 9 2.45 20.62 -51.75
N SER A 10 2.19 20.53 -50.45
CA SER A 10 3.05 21.14 -49.44
C SER A 10 3.19 20.11 -48.34
N ASP A 11 4.37 19.51 -48.38
CA ASP A 11 4.96 18.66 -47.37
C ASP A 11 4.95 19.39 -46.02
N GLU A 12 4.48 18.72 -44.97
CA GLU A 12 4.92 19.00 -43.61
C GLU A 12 5.63 17.74 -43.12
N ASP A 13 6.94 17.90 -43.02
CA ASP A 13 7.95 16.93 -42.65
C ASP A 13 7.79 16.40 -41.22
N ASP A 14 8.08 15.10 -41.10
CA ASP A 14 8.92 14.43 -40.12
C ASP A 14 9.15 15.10 -38.75
N ASP A 15 8.69 14.39 -37.70
CA ASP A 15 9.33 14.45 -36.37
C ASP A 15 9.30 13.07 -35.67
N LEU A 16 9.75 12.02 -36.35
CA LEU A 16 9.79 10.63 -35.85
C LEU A 16 11.18 9.98 -35.93
N SER A 17 12.25 10.67 -35.50
CA SER A 17 13.61 10.09 -35.58
C SER A 17 14.58 10.45 -34.44
N SER A 18 14.12 10.76 -33.21
CA SER A 18 15.04 10.97 -32.06
C SER A 18 15.13 9.79 -31.07
N SER A 19 14.18 8.85 -31.08
CA SER A 19 14.13 7.76 -30.10
C SER A 19 15.26 6.72 -30.26
N ASP A 20 15.64 6.43 -31.51
CA ASP A 20 16.51 5.28 -31.83
C ASP A 20 18.00 5.51 -31.50
N GLY A 21 18.38 6.74 -31.14
CA GLY A 21 19.71 7.09 -30.64
C GLY A 21 19.80 7.01 -29.11
N GLU A 22 18.80 7.55 -28.42
CA GLU A 22 18.71 7.53 -26.96
C GLU A 22 18.59 6.09 -26.42
N ASP A 23 17.80 5.24 -27.07
CA ASP A 23 17.64 3.84 -26.66
C ASP A 23 18.96 3.05 -26.78
N LYS A 24 19.77 3.32 -27.81
CA LYS A 24 21.09 2.68 -27.98
C LYS A 24 22.07 3.10 -26.88
N GLU A 25 22.10 4.37 -26.51
CA GLU A 25 22.94 4.85 -25.41
C GLU A 25 22.54 4.21 -24.07
N LEU A 26 21.24 4.04 -23.85
CA LEU A 26 20.71 3.34 -22.68
C LEU A 26 21.07 1.85 -22.67
N GLU A 27 20.97 1.15 -23.80
CA GLU A 27 21.38 -0.25 -23.94
C GLU A 27 22.88 -0.46 -23.66
N GLU A 28 23.74 0.41 -24.21
CA GLU A 28 25.19 0.38 -23.96
C GLU A 28 25.49 0.61 -22.48
N ARG A 29 24.82 1.58 -21.85
CA ARG A 29 24.96 1.86 -20.42
C ARG A 29 24.50 0.69 -19.55
N ALA A 30 23.37 0.07 -19.87
CA ALA A 30 22.90 -1.12 -19.17
C ALA A 30 23.93 -2.27 -19.25
N SER A 31 24.51 -2.50 -20.44
CA SER A 31 25.52 -3.56 -20.61
C SER A 31 26.77 -3.34 -19.76
N LEU A 32 27.24 -2.10 -19.63
CA LEU A 32 28.38 -1.76 -18.78
C LEU A 32 28.07 -2.01 -17.30
N LEU A 33 26.91 -1.52 -16.82
CA LEU A 33 26.48 -1.69 -15.44
C LEU A 33 26.22 -3.15 -15.07
N GLU A 34 25.67 -3.95 -16.00
CA GLU A 34 25.55 -5.40 -15.84
C GLU A 34 26.92 -6.07 -15.67
N GLY A 35 27.94 -5.63 -16.43
CA GLY A 35 29.32 -6.07 -16.24
C GLY A 35 29.89 -5.72 -14.87
N GLU A 36 29.56 -4.54 -14.33
CA GLU A 36 29.94 -4.15 -12.97
C GLU A 36 29.26 -5.04 -11.92
N LEU A 37 27.96 -5.33 -12.08
CA LEU A 37 27.23 -6.23 -11.19
C LEU A 37 27.73 -7.67 -11.24
N MET A 38 28.23 -8.14 -12.39
CA MET A 38 28.90 -9.44 -12.48
C MET A 38 30.17 -9.50 -11.63
N ASN A 39 30.91 -8.39 -11.52
CA ASN A 39 32.11 -8.30 -10.69
C ASN A 39 31.77 -8.10 -9.20
N ASN A 40 30.79 -7.24 -8.91
CA ASN A 40 30.33 -6.96 -7.55
C ASN A 40 28.80 -6.80 -7.50
N LYS A 41 28.12 -7.81 -6.95
CA LYS A 41 26.65 -7.85 -6.86
C LYS A 41 26.06 -6.97 -5.75
N TYR A 42 26.89 -6.40 -4.88
CA TYR A 42 26.46 -5.61 -3.72
C TYR A 42 26.45 -4.09 -4.00
N LEU A 43 26.34 -3.69 -5.26
CA LEU A 43 26.28 -2.29 -5.67
C LEU A 43 24.81 -1.84 -5.78
N TYR A 44 24.28 -1.27 -4.70
CA TYR A 44 22.87 -0.85 -4.60
C TYR A 44 22.47 0.16 -5.69
N GLU A 45 23.23 1.26 -5.83
CA GLU A 45 22.96 2.31 -6.83
C GLU A 45 22.99 1.78 -8.26
N VAL A 46 23.86 0.80 -8.54
CA VAL A 46 23.96 0.18 -9.86
C VAL A 46 22.73 -0.67 -10.17
N HIS A 47 22.19 -1.43 -9.20
CA HIS A 47 20.93 -2.15 -9.40
C HIS A 47 19.77 -1.20 -9.66
N LEU A 48 19.67 -0.10 -8.91
CA LEU A 48 18.64 0.92 -9.12
C LEU A 48 18.71 1.49 -10.54
N GLU A 49 19.90 1.88 -10.98
CA GLU A 49 20.09 2.46 -12.30
C GLU A 49 19.76 1.49 -13.43
N VAL A 50 20.22 0.24 -13.33
CA VAL A 50 19.94 -0.81 -14.33
C VAL A 50 18.44 -1.05 -14.46
N VAL A 51 17.71 -1.11 -13.33
CA VAL A 51 16.25 -1.25 -13.33
C VAL A 51 15.60 -0.08 -14.06
N GLU A 52 15.97 1.17 -13.72
CA GLU A 52 15.41 2.36 -14.36
C GLU A 52 15.71 2.42 -15.87
N ILE A 53 16.90 1.99 -16.30
CA ILE A 53 17.24 1.90 -17.72
C ILE A 53 16.30 0.91 -18.43
N TYR A 54 16.14 -0.31 -17.92
CA TYR A 54 15.28 -1.30 -18.56
C TYR A 54 13.79 -0.90 -18.54
N ARG A 55 13.34 -0.17 -17.51
CA ARG A 55 11.99 0.42 -17.49
C ARG A 55 11.80 1.45 -18.60
N LYS A 56 12.78 2.33 -18.85
CA LYS A 56 12.75 3.33 -19.92
C LYS A 56 12.75 2.71 -21.31
N LEU A 57 13.57 1.68 -21.51
CA LEU A 57 13.66 0.92 -22.76
C LEU A 57 12.41 0.06 -23.05
N GLY A 58 11.56 -0.16 -22.05
CA GLY A 58 10.41 -1.07 -22.18
C GLY A 58 10.81 -2.54 -22.35
N ASP A 59 12.05 -2.92 -22.03
CA ASP A 59 12.50 -4.32 -22.05
C ASP A 59 12.01 -5.04 -20.79
N ILE A 60 10.79 -5.57 -20.87
CA ILE A 60 10.10 -6.26 -19.77
C ILE A 60 10.92 -7.46 -19.25
N LYS A 61 11.62 -8.19 -20.12
CA LYS A 61 12.35 -9.40 -19.72
C LYS A 61 13.57 -9.04 -18.88
N SER A 62 14.35 -8.09 -19.37
CA SER A 62 15.55 -7.61 -18.65
C SER A 62 15.17 -6.86 -17.38
N MET A 63 14.10 -6.07 -17.40
CA MET A 63 13.55 -5.40 -16.23
C MET A 63 13.20 -6.40 -15.10
N ARG A 64 12.47 -7.48 -15.42
CA ARG A 64 12.12 -8.52 -14.45
C ARG A 64 13.35 -9.20 -13.85
N ALA A 65 14.32 -9.55 -14.71
CA ALA A 65 15.57 -10.17 -14.26
C ALA A 65 16.38 -9.25 -13.35
N ALA A 66 16.43 -7.95 -13.67
CA ALA A 66 17.10 -6.93 -12.86
C ALA A 66 16.44 -6.78 -11.49
N TYR A 67 15.11 -6.67 -11.42
CA TYR A 67 14.37 -6.60 -10.16
C TYR A 67 14.52 -7.87 -9.31
N ASP A 68 14.41 -9.06 -9.92
CA ASP A 68 14.57 -10.33 -9.21
C ASP A 68 15.96 -10.41 -8.59
N ARG A 69 17.01 -10.12 -9.36
CA ARG A 69 18.38 -10.05 -8.85
C ARG A 69 18.50 -9.01 -7.74
N PHE A 70 17.95 -7.81 -7.91
CA PHE A 70 18.04 -6.76 -6.91
C PHE A 70 17.44 -7.22 -5.57
N SER A 71 16.24 -7.80 -5.61
CA SER A 71 15.55 -8.35 -4.43
C SER A 71 16.24 -9.58 -3.80
N GLU A 72 17.12 -10.26 -4.53
CA GLU A 72 17.91 -11.39 -4.02
C GLU A 72 19.02 -10.91 -3.07
N TYR A 73 19.65 -9.77 -3.40
CA TYR A 73 20.78 -9.24 -2.63
C TYR A 73 20.38 -8.18 -1.61
N PHE A 74 19.23 -7.52 -1.81
CA PHE A 74 18.78 -6.41 -0.96
C PHE A 74 17.29 -6.52 -0.63
N PRO A 75 16.88 -6.27 0.63
CA PRO A 75 15.49 -5.96 0.92
C PRO A 75 15.11 -4.63 0.25
N LEU A 76 14.11 -4.64 -0.62
CA LEU A 76 13.73 -3.46 -1.40
C LEU A 76 12.77 -2.58 -0.60
N THR A 77 12.92 -1.26 -0.73
CA THR A 77 12.01 -0.31 -0.07
C THR A 77 10.60 -0.45 -0.64
N SER A 78 9.59 -0.02 0.12
CA SER A 78 8.20 -0.01 -0.31
C SER A 78 8.01 0.73 -1.64
N THR A 79 8.74 1.84 -1.85
CA THR A 79 8.72 2.59 -3.12
C THR A 79 9.19 1.75 -4.31
N ILE A 80 10.28 0.98 -4.18
CA ILE A 80 10.81 0.14 -5.26
C ILE A 80 9.87 -1.03 -5.54
N TRP A 81 9.37 -1.69 -4.49
CA TRP A 81 8.37 -2.76 -4.64
C TRP A 81 7.11 -2.28 -5.36
N LEU A 82 6.55 -1.14 -4.92
CA LEU A 82 5.35 -0.58 -5.53
C LEU A 82 5.59 -0.13 -6.97
N ALA A 83 6.77 0.39 -7.30
CA ALA A 83 7.12 0.74 -8.67
C ALA A 83 7.13 -0.50 -9.57
N TRP A 84 7.78 -1.58 -9.14
CA TRP A 84 7.79 -2.85 -9.88
C TRP A 84 6.39 -3.43 -10.03
N ILE A 85 5.63 -3.52 -8.94
CA ILE A 85 4.26 -4.05 -8.95
C ILE A 85 3.36 -3.24 -9.88
N LYS A 86 3.46 -1.91 -9.87
CA LYS A 86 2.68 -1.03 -10.77
C LYS A 86 3.00 -1.30 -12.23
N ASP A 87 4.25 -1.56 -12.58
CA ASP A 87 4.63 -1.89 -13.95
C ASP A 87 4.11 -3.27 -14.37
N GLU A 88 4.20 -4.27 -13.48
CA GLU A 88 3.63 -5.60 -13.73
C GLU A 88 2.12 -5.57 -13.87
N ILE A 89 1.41 -4.75 -13.09
CA ILE A 89 -0.04 -4.55 -13.22
C ILE A 89 -0.38 -4.03 -14.63
N LYS A 90 0.36 -3.04 -15.15
CA LYS A 90 0.13 -2.48 -16.50
C LYS A 90 0.33 -3.52 -17.61
N ILE A 91 1.27 -4.44 -17.42
CA ILE A 91 1.61 -5.48 -18.41
C ILE A 91 0.67 -6.68 -18.31
N SER A 92 0.10 -6.94 -17.12
CA SER A 92 -0.75 -8.11 -16.88
C SER A 92 -2.09 -8.02 -17.61
N THR A 93 -2.43 -9.05 -18.39
CA THR A 93 -3.72 -9.12 -19.10
C THR A 93 -4.48 -10.41 -18.79
N SER A 94 -3.76 -11.50 -18.54
CA SER A 94 -4.32 -12.81 -18.25
C SER A 94 -4.58 -13.03 -16.75
N SER A 95 -5.53 -13.91 -16.42
CA SER A 95 -5.79 -14.31 -15.03
C SER A 95 -4.57 -14.94 -14.34
N SER A 96 -3.72 -15.65 -15.08
CA SER A 96 -2.45 -16.20 -14.56
C SER A 96 -1.46 -15.11 -14.19
N GLU A 97 -1.28 -14.09 -15.03
CA GLU A 97 -0.39 -12.96 -14.72
C GLU A 97 -0.90 -12.16 -13.52
N LYS A 98 -2.23 -12.00 -13.41
CA LYS A 98 -2.83 -11.36 -12.24
C LYS A 98 -2.53 -12.08 -10.93
N LYS A 99 -2.42 -13.41 -10.94
CA LYS A 99 -2.01 -14.21 -9.78
C LYS A 99 -0.52 -14.05 -9.46
N ASN A 100 0.34 -13.88 -10.47
CA ASN A 100 1.76 -13.62 -10.26
C ASN A 100 1.99 -12.30 -9.52
N ILE A 101 1.14 -11.29 -9.74
CA ILE A 101 1.18 -10.03 -8.99
C ILE A 101 0.92 -10.24 -7.49
N LEU A 102 0.01 -11.16 -7.11
CA LEU A 102 -0.18 -11.51 -5.69
C LEU A 102 1.11 -12.07 -5.08
N ALA A 103 1.87 -12.87 -5.83
CA ALA A 103 3.15 -13.39 -5.37
C ALA A 103 4.22 -12.28 -5.19
N LEU A 104 4.16 -11.21 -5.99
CA LEU A 104 5.01 -10.03 -5.80
C LEU A 104 4.64 -9.26 -4.54
N PHE A 105 3.34 -9.03 -4.29
CA PHE A 105 2.90 -8.44 -3.02
C PHE A 105 3.34 -9.28 -1.81
N GLU A 106 3.20 -10.61 -1.88
CA GLU A 106 3.65 -11.54 -0.84
C GLU A 106 5.17 -11.53 -0.60
N ARG A 107 5.97 -11.09 -1.58
CA ARG A 107 7.39 -10.80 -1.40
C ARG A 107 7.58 -9.44 -0.75
N ALA A 108 6.93 -8.40 -1.28
CA ALA A 108 7.06 -7.03 -0.81
C ALA A 108 6.74 -6.87 0.69
N VAL A 109 5.66 -7.50 1.17
CA VAL A 109 5.24 -7.40 2.59
C VAL A 109 6.19 -8.10 3.57
N LYS A 110 7.21 -8.83 3.09
CA LYS A 110 8.20 -9.52 3.95
C LYS A 110 9.44 -8.68 4.23
N ASP A 111 9.81 -7.78 3.32
CA ASP A 111 11.02 -6.97 3.48
C ASP A 111 10.85 -5.96 4.61
N TYR A 112 9.78 -5.15 4.53
CA TYR A 112 9.47 -4.10 5.49
C TYR A 112 7.99 -4.09 5.85
N LEU A 113 7.70 -3.62 7.07
CA LEU A 113 6.32 -3.33 7.43
C LEU A 113 5.91 -2.01 6.79
N SER A 114 5.23 -2.10 5.66
CA SER A 114 4.72 -0.92 4.95
C SER A 114 3.21 -0.98 4.84
N VAL A 115 2.52 0.00 5.43
CA VAL A 115 1.05 0.11 5.32
C VAL A 115 0.64 0.35 3.87
N ASP A 116 1.41 1.13 3.12
CA ASP A 116 1.14 1.45 1.71
C ASP A 116 1.14 0.21 0.82
N VAL A 117 2.11 -0.70 1.04
CA VAL A 117 2.15 -1.99 0.31
C VAL A 117 0.91 -2.82 0.61
N TRP A 118 0.47 -2.87 1.87
CA TRP A 118 -0.76 -3.60 2.24
C TRP A 118 -2.01 -2.97 1.63
N LEU A 119 -2.11 -1.64 1.59
CA LEU A 119 -3.25 -0.93 0.99
C LEU A 119 -3.37 -1.25 -0.50
N GLU A 120 -2.27 -1.09 -1.25
CA GLU A 120 -2.21 -1.40 -2.67
C GLU A 120 -2.49 -2.89 -2.92
N TYR A 121 -2.04 -3.77 -2.03
CA TYR A 121 -2.34 -5.21 -2.12
C TYR A 121 -3.84 -5.49 -1.99
N VAL A 122 -4.50 -4.95 -0.97
CA VAL A 122 -5.94 -5.15 -0.76
C VAL A 122 -6.75 -4.52 -1.89
N GLN A 123 -6.39 -3.31 -2.33
CA GLN A 123 -7.06 -2.62 -3.45
C GLN A 123 -6.92 -3.41 -4.76
N TYR A 124 -5.74 -3.97 -5.02
CA TYR A 124 -5.52 -4.84 -6.16
C TYR A 124 -6.40 -6.10 -6.09
N CYS A 125 -6.52 -6.72 -4.91
CA CYS A 125 -7.44 -7.84 -4.68
C CYS A 125 -8.89 -7.46 -4.97
N LEU A 126 -9.35 -6.32 -4.44
CA LEU A 126 -10.72 -5.82 -4.61
C LEU A 126 -11.08 -5.59 -6.09
N GLY A 127 -10.12 -5.13 -6.91
CA GLY A 127 -10.34 -4.87 -8.33
C GLY A 127 -10.24 -6.08 -9.26
N ASN A 128 -9.64 -7.19 -8.80
CA ASN A 128 -9.25 -8.31 -9.69
C ASN A 128 -9.70 -9.70 -9.23
N PHE A 129 -10.15 -9.84 -7.99
CA PHE A 129 -10.48 -11.13 -7.38
C PHE A 129 -11.82 -11.08 -6.63
N GLU A 130 -12.29 -12.25 -6.22
CA GLU A 130 -13.51 -12.36 -5.40
C GLU A 130 -13.32 -11.71 -4.02
N LEU A 131 -14.43 -11.29 -3.43
CA LEU A 131 -14.44 -10.63 -2.12
C LEU A 131 -13.81 -11.48 -1.02
N ASP A 132 -13.98 -12.81 -1.07
CA ASP A 132 -13.36 -13.73 -0.10
C ASP A 132 -11.83 -13.59 -0.07
N GLU A 133 -11.19 -13.38 -1.21
CA GLU A 133 -9.75 -13.20 -1.29
C GLU A 133 -9.32 -11.82 -0.79
N THR A 134 -10.14 -10.81 -1.06
CA THR A 134 -9.97 -9.45 -0.53
C THR A 134 -10.03 -9.45 1.00
N TYR A 135 -11.03 -10.10 1.59
CA TYR A 135 -11.15 -10.21 3.05
C TYR A 135 -9.96 -10.96 3.68
N LYS A 136 -9.51 -12.06 3.08
CA LYS A 136 -8.31 -12.78 3.58
C LYS A 136 -7.07 -11.89 3.56
N THR A 137 -6.85 -11.17 2.46
CA THR A 137 -5.70 -10.27 2.29
C THR A 137 -5.78 -9.12 3.30
N LEU A 138 -6.97 -8.53 3.47
CA LEU A 138 -7.20 -7.44 4.39
C LEU A 138 -7.02 -7.85 5.85
N GLU A 139 -7.54 -9.01 6.26
CA GLU A 139 -7.35 -9.53 7.62
C GLU A 139 -5.89 -9.85 7.92
N LYS A 140 -5.14 -10.33 6.92
CA LYS A 140 -3.69 -10.49 7.02
C LYS A 140 -2.99 -9.14 7.21
N GLY A 141 -3.34 -8.15 6.39
CA GLY A 141 -2.84 -6.78 6.53
C GLY A 141 -3.14 -6.16 7.88
N LEU A 142 -4.37 -6.30 8.39
CA LEU A 142 -4.77 -5.81 9.71
C LEU A 142 -4.02 -6.51 10.85
N SER A 143 -3.76 -7.81 10.73
CA SER A 143 -3.00 -8.57 11.73
C SER A 143 -1.53 -8.17 11.78
N THR A 144 -0.98 -7.70 10.65
CA THR A 144 0.44 -7.36 10.50
C THR A 144 0.71 -5.86 10.71
N ALA A 145 -0.10 -5.00 10.10
CA ALA A 145 0.10 -3.55 10.05
C ALA A 145 -1.04 -2.73 10.67
N GLY A 146 -2.15 -3.36 11.10
CA GLY A 146 -3.31 -2.67 11.68
C GLY A 146 -3.06 -2.06 13.07
N LEU A 147 -1.93 -2.37 13.71
CA LEU A 147 -1.49 -1.75 14.97
C LEU A 147 -0.54 -0.57 14.76
N HIS A 148 -0.20 -0.23 13.51
CA HIS A 148 0.68 0.89 13.22
C HIS A 148 0.01 2.20 13.69
N THR A 149 0.58 2.87 14.68
CA THR A 149 -0.06 4.01 15.38
C THR A 149 -0.54 5.10 14.43
N ASN A 150 0.31 5.52 13.49
CA ASN A 150 0.02 6.65 12.61
C ASN A 150 -0.78 6.27 11.34
N GLN A 151 -0.37 5.19 10.65
CA GLN A 151 -0.93 4.81 9.35
C GLN A 151 -1.91 3.64 9.39
N GLY A 152 -1.95 2.86 10.49
CA GLY A 152 -2.76 1.63 10.57
C GLY A 152 -4.26 1.88 10.42
N SER A 153 -4.73 3.10 10.72
CA SER A 153 -6.12 3.53 10.49
C SER A 153 -6.55 3.34 9.04
N LEU A 154 -5.66 3.52 8.06
CA LEU A 154 -5.98 3.39 6.64
C LEU A 154 -6.50 1.99 6.27
N LEU A 155 -5.93 0.93 6.88
CA LEU A 155 -6.40 -0.44 6.66
C LEU A 155 -7.75 -0.70 7.34
N TRP A 156 -7.97 -0.11 8.51
CA TRP A 156 -9.26 -0.19 9.19
C TRP A 156 -10.35 0.57 8.44
N ASP A 157 -10.02 1.72 7.88
CA ASP A 157 -10.93 2.51 7.05
C ASP A 157 -11.36 1.70 5.82
N LEU A 158 -10.41 1.03 5.15
CA LEU A 158 -10.73 0.13 4.04
C LEU A 158 -11.67 -1.02 4.45
N LEU A 159 -11.47 -1.64 5.63
CA LEU A 159 -12.40 -2.65 6.15
C LEU A 159 -13.79 -2.06 6.40
N ARG A 160 -13.87 -0.91 7.07
CA ARG A 160 -15.15 -0.26 7.37
C ARG A 160 -15.89 0.15 6.10
N GLU A 161 -15.20 0.74 5.13
CA GLU A 161 -15.78 1.11 3.84
C GLU A 161 -16.31 -0.11 3.08
N LEU A 162 -15.56 -1.21 3.08
CA LEU A 162 -16.00 -2.46 2.46
C LEU A 162 -17.27 -3.00 3.13
N GLU A 163 -17.29 -3.10 4.46
CA GLU A 163 -18.45 -3.62 5.21
C GLU A 163 -19.67 -2.69 5.12
N LEU A 164 -19.47 -1.36 5.08
CA LEU A 164 -20.54 -0.38 4.86
C LEU A 164 -21.09 -0.45 3.44
N THR A 165 -20.23 -0.64 2.43
CA THR A 165 -20.65 -0.85 1.05
C THR A 165 -21.49 -2.11 0.92
N GLN A 166 -21.06 -3.21 1.55
CA GLN A 166 -21.86 -4.45 1.60
C GLN A 166 -23.19 -4.25 2.33
N LEU A 167 -23.21 -3.47 3.41
CA LEU A 167 -24.44 -3.14 4.14
C LEU A 167 -25.45 -2.41 3.25
N ALA A 168 -24.99 -1.48 2.42
CA ALA A 168 -25.81 -0.72 1.50
C ALA A 168 -26.48 -1.57 0.41
N LEU A 169 -25.98 -2.80 0.15
CA LEU A 169 -26.56 -3.74 -0.81
C LEU A 169 -27.78 -4.51 -0.25
N HIS A 170 -28.13 -4.32 1.03
CA HIS A 170 -29.19 -5.06 1.70
C HIS A 170 -30.29 -4.14 2.20
N GLU A 171 -31.55 -4.55 2.01
CA GLU A 171 -32.69 -3.82 2.54
C GLU A 171 -32.70 -3.84 4.08
N PRO A 172 -32.97 -2.70 4.74
CA PRO A 172 -33.02 -2.62 6.19
C PRO A 172 -33.90 -3.68 6.85
N LEU A 173 -33.50 -4.15 8.03
CA LEU A 173 -34.21 -5.13 8.87
C LEU A 173 -34.33 -6.56 8.32
N THR A 174 -33.86 -6.84 7.11
CA THR A 174 -33.70 -8.21 6.60
C THR A 174 -32.65 -8.98 7.40
N ASP A 175 -32.69 -10.32 7.38
CA ASP A 175 -31.71 -11.14 8.10
C ASP A 175 -30.29 -10.93 7.60
N LYS A 176 -30.11 -10.76 6.27
CA LYS A 176 -28.81 -10.42 5.66
C LYS A 176 -28.32 -9.06 6.12
N TRP A 177 -29.19 -8.05 6.14
CA TRP A 177 -28.85 -6.72 6.66
C TRP A 177 -28.41 -6.78 8.12
N LYS A 178 -29.14 -7.50 8.97
CA LYS A 178 -28.78 -7.66 10.40
C LYS A 178 -27.42 -8.35 10.57
N GLN A 179 -27.14 -9.40 9.79
CA GLN A 179 -25.83 -10.06 9.78
C GLN A 179 -24.72 -9.10 9.36
N GLN A 180 -24.99 -8.27 8.36
CA GLN A 180 -24.02 -7.31 7.84
C GLN A 180 -23.77 -6.14 8.82
N VAL A 181 -24.80 -5.66 9.53
CA VAL A 181 -24.63 -4.69 10.62
C VAL A 181 -23.71 -5.24 11.71
N VAL A 182 -23.83 -6.51 12.08
CA VAL A 182 -22.93 -7.12 13.07
C VAL A 182 -21.47 -7.03 12.63
N LYS A 183 -21.16 -7.24 11.35
CA LYS A 183 -19.79 -7.11 10.82
C LYS A 183 -19.28 -5.67 10.86
N VAL A 184 -20.11 -4.71 10.45
CA VAL A 184 -19.76 -3.28 10.55
C VAL A 184 -19.46 -2.90 12.00
N VAL A 185 -20.33 -3.31 12.94
CA VAL A 185 -20.15 -3.06 14.37
C VAL A 185 -18.87 -3.72 14.89
N ASP A 186 -18.56 -4.94 14.46
CA ASP A 186 -17.33 -5.63 14.84
C ASP A 186 -16.08 -4.90 14.31
N ALA A 187 -16.10 -4.41 13.07
CA ALA A 187 -15.01 -3.61 12.51
C ALA A 187 -14.75 -2.34 13.34
N PHE A 188 -15.80 -1.58 13.68
CA PHE A 188 -15.68 -0.41 14.56
C PHE A 188 -15.15 -0.79 15.95
N LYS A 189 -15.70 -1.85 16.55
CA LYS A 189 -15.29 -2.32 17.88
C LYS A 189 -13.80 -2.70 17.90
N ARG A 190 -13.33 -3.40 16.86
CA ARG A 190 -11.93 -3.80 16.71
C ARG A 190 -11.03 -2.59 16.54
N GLN A 191 -11.32 -1.71 15.57
CA GLN A 191 -10.52 -0.49 15.34
C GLN A 191 -10.46 0.41 16.57
N LEU A 192 -11.59 0.69 17.21
CA LEU A 192 -11.66 1.57 18.38
C LEU A 192 -11.00 0.96 19.63
N SER A 193 -10.63 -0.32 19.59
CA SER A 193 -9.83 -0.96 20.64
C SER A 193 -8.32 -0.87 20.38
N VAL A 194 -7.89 -0.28 19.25
CA VAL A 194 -6.49 -0.06 18.89
C VAL A 194 -6.12 1.41 19.12
N PRO A 195 -4.99 1.71 19.78
CA PRO A 195 -4.53 3.08 20.03
C PRO A 195 -3.96 3.71 18.76
N LEU A 196 -4.83 4.15 17.84
CA LEU A 196 -4.45 4.78 16.58
C LEU A 196 -4.55 6.30 16.66
N MET A 197 -3.71 7.01 15.91
CA MET A 197 -3.79 8.47 15.77
C MET A 197 -5.18 8.88 15.26
N HIS A 198 -5.70 9.98 15.80
CA HIS A 198 -6.99 10.56 15.42
C HIS A 198 -8.22 9.67 15.62
N MET A 199 -8.16 8.65 16.49
CA MET A 199 -9.28 7.71 16.73
C MET A 199 -10.60 8.38 17.18
N GLU A 200 -10.58 9.65 17.61
CA GLU A 200 -11.76 10.46 17.90
C GLU A 200 -12.68 10.65 16.67
N SER A 201 -12.13 10.70 15.45
CA SER A 201 -12.91 10.80 14.21
C SER A 201 -13.67 9.50 13.96
N SER A 202 -13.00 8.35 14.03
CA SER A 202 -13.61 7.03 13.90
C SER A 202 -14.68 6.80 14.97
N TYR A 203 -14.47 7.28 16.19
CA TYR A 203 -15.46 7.22 17.27
C TYR A 203 -16.67 8.14 17.00
N SER A 204 -16.46 9.27 16.32
CA SER A 204 -17.55 10.16 15.91
C SER A 204 -18.39 9.54 14.79
N GLU A 205 -17.76 8.91 13.80
CA GLU A 205 -18.42 8.13 12.75
C GLU A 205 -19.21 6.95 13.33
N TRP A 206 -18.68 6.28 14.36
CA TRP A 206 -19.41 5.24 15.09
C TRP A 206 -20.72 5.77 15.68
N LYS A 207 -20.68 6.93 16.37
CA LYS A 207 -21.89 7.55 16.94
C LYS A 207 -22.89 7.95 15.86
N GLU A 208 -22.40 8.44 14.72
CA GLU A 208 -23.26 8.77 13.58
C GLU A 208 -23.94 7.52 13.00
N LEU A 209 -23.20 6.42 12.84
CA LEU A 209 -23.75 5.14 12.38
C LEU A 209 -24.87 4.68 13.31
N VAL A 210 -24.63 4.64 14.63
CA VAL A 210 -25.64 4.25 15.62
C VAL A 210 -26.89 5.12 15.53
N GLY A 211 -26.74 6.42 15.29
CA GLY A 211 -27.86 7.35 15.11
C GLY A 211 -28.65 7.14 13.82
N LYS A 212 -28.06 6.53 12.78
CA LYS A 212 -28.70 6.23 11.50
C LYS A 212 -29.43 4.89 11.46
N LEU A 213 -29.21 4.02 12.44
CA LEU A 213 -29.85 2.70 12.45
C LEU A 213 -31.37 2.83 12.71
N PRO A 214 -32.19 1.95 12.13
CA PRO A 214 -33.63 1.90 12.41
C PRO A 214 -33.88 1.76 13.92
N SER A 215 -34.91 2.43 14.43
CA SER A 215 -35.26 2.42 15.86
C SER A 215 -35.53 1.02 16.43
N GLU A 216 -35.91 0.07 15.58
CA GLU A 216 -36.15 -1.32 15.91
C GLU A 216 -34.86 -2.13 16.13
N TYR A 217 -33.70 -1.60 15.70
CA TYR A 217 -32.40 -2.25 15.84
C TYR A 217 -31.51 -1.46 16.81
N THR A 218 -31.17 -2.09 17.94
CA THR A 218 -30.36 -1.46 18.99
C THR A 218 -29.03 -2.17 19.14
N ILE A 219 -27.98 -1.40 19.40
CA ILE A 219 -26.64 -1.90 19.69
C ILE A 219 -26.25 -1.44 21.09
N ASP A 220 -25.66 -2.32 21.89
CA ASP A 220 -25.08 -1.94 23.17
C ASP A 220 -23.77 -1.15 22.92
N PRO A 221 -23.72 0.15 23.25
CA PRO A 221 -22.52 0.95 23.01
C PRO A 221 -21.41 0.66 24.02
N LYS A 222 -21.70 0.03 25.17
CA LYS A 222 -20.76 -0.11 26.29
C LYS A 222 -19.47 -0.84 25.95
N PRO A 223 -19.47 -1.95 25.19
CA PRO A 223 -18.23 -2.65 24.85
C PRO A 223 -17.30 -1.80 23.99
N ILE A 224 -17.86 -1.02 23.07
CA ILE A 224 -17.10 -0.16 22.15
C ILE A 224 -16.58 1.07 22.91
N GLU A 225 -17.40 1.68 23.75
CA GLU A 225 -16.99 2.78 24.62
C GLU A 225 -15.83 2.37 25.52
N TRP A 226 -15.93 1.19 26.14
CA TRP A 226 -14.87 0.70 27.01
C TRP A 226 -13.56 0.50 26.25
N GLY A 227 -13.60 -0.14 25.07
CA GLY A 227 -12.44 -0.32 24.20
C GLY A 227 -11.80 1.01 23.79
N TYR A 228 -12.64 1.95 23.33
CA TYR A 228 -12.24 3.31 22.97
C TYR A 228 -11.51 4.03 24.10
N GLN A 229 -12.06 4.01 25.33
CA GLN A 229 -11.45 4.68 26.47
C GLN A 229 -10.10 4.06 26.87
N GLN A 230 -9.95 2.73 26.79
CA GLN A 230 -8.67 2.07 27.05
C GLN A 230 -7.63 2.37 25.98
N ALA A 231 -8.02 2.32 24.71
CA ALA A 231 -7.17 2.63 23.57
C ALA A 231 -6.72 4.10 23.63
N LEU A 232 -7.63 5.04 23.89
CA LEU A 232 -7.31 6.47 24.00
C LEU A 232 -6.35 6.76 25.17
N LYS A 233 -6.52 6.10 26.32
CA LYS A 233 -5.58 6.21 27.44
C LYS A 233 -4.19 5.71 27.04
N THR A 234 -4.13 4.62 26.29
CA THR A 234 -2.88 4.02 25.80
C THR A 234 -2.21 4.92 24.77
N LEU A 235 -2.97 5.45 23.80
CA LEU A 235 -2.49 6.37 22.78
C LEU A 235 -1.83 7.61 23.40
N LYS A 236 -2.44 8.20 24.43
CA LYS A 236 -1.88 9.35 25.15
C LYS A 236 -0.50 9.12 25.75
N THR A 237 -0.13 7.86 26.01
CA THR A 237 1.22 7.53 26.50
C THR A 237 2.27 7.49 25.40
N TYR A 238 1.85 7.29 24.14
CA TYR A 238 2.74 7.09 22.99
C TYR A 238 2.77 8.31 22.07
N GLN A 239 1.67 9.05 21.99
CA GLN A 239 1.50 10.22 21.14
C GLN A 239 2.68 11.21 21.19
N PRO A 240 3.26 11.56 22.35
CA PRO A 240 4.39 12.49 22.38
C PRO A 240 5.63 11.99 21.63
N PHE A 241 5.81 10.67 21.53
CA PHE A 241 6.92 10.07 20.79
C PHE A 241 6.61 10.06 19.29
N GLU A 242 5.40 9.66 18.91
CA GLU A 242 4.94 9.69 17.51
C GLU A 242 5.03 11.11 16.93
N ASP A 243 4.58 12.12 17.67
CA ASP A 243 4.65 13.52 17.26
C ASP A 243 6.10 14.01 17.05
N GLN A 244 7.05 13.51 17.85
CA GLN A 244 8.49 13.84 17.70
C GLN A 244 9.10 13.13 16.49
N LEU A 245 8.79 11.84 16.30
CA LEU A 245 9.28 11.04 15.17
C LEU A 245 8.83 11.59 13.82
N LEU A 246 7.71 12.32 13.76
CA LEU A 246 7.22 12.95 12.54
C LEU A 246 8.04 14.18 12.09
N ILE A 247 8.76 14.82 13.01
CA ILE A 247 9.42 16.11 12.76
C ILE A 247 10.95 15.94 12.76
N GLU A 248 11.47 15.04 13.59
CA GLU A 248 12.90 14.86 13.78
C GLU A 248 13.58 14.23 12.55
N GLN A 249 14.74 14.77 12.20
CA GLN A 249 15.56 14.31 11.07
C GLN A 249 16.97 13.90 11.51
N ASP A 250 17.40 14.31 12.71
CA ASP A 250 18.71 13.93 13.24
C ASP A 250 18.71 12.48 13.74
N GLU A 251 19.62 11.66 13.20
CA GLU A 251 19.70 10.22 13.48
C GLU A 251 19.97 9.90 14.96
N GLU A 252 20.83 10.69 15.63
CA GLU A 252 21.15 10.48 17.03
C GLU A 252 19.94 10.76 17.92
N THR A 253 19.20 11.82 17.60
CA THR A 253 17.97 12.20 18.31
C THR A 253 16.86 11.18 18.07
N LEU A 254 16.66 10.73 16.83
CA LEU A 254 15.71 9.66 16.48
C LEU A 254 15.99 8.38 17.27
N TYR A 255 17.25 7.93 17.30
CA TYR A 255 17.66 6.75 18.06
C TYR A 255 17.28 6.87 19.55
N ASN A 256 17.51 8.04 20.15
CA ASN A 256 17.17 8.28 21.54
C ASN A 256 15.65 8.30 21.78
N ILE A 257 14.87 8.91 20.89
CA ILE A 257 13.40 8.90 20.94
C ILE A 257 12.88 7.46 20.89
N TYR A 258 13.35 6.66 19.92
CA TYR A 258 12.97 5.25 19.82
C TYR A 258 13.32 4.50 21.10
N LYS A 259 14.55 4.66 21.62
CA LYS A 259 14.99 3.96 22.83
C LYS A 259 14.08 4.25 24.04
N GLU A 260 13.64 5.50 24.23
CA GLU A 260 12.69 5.83 25.29
C GLU A 260 11.28 5.30 24.98
N TYR A 261 10.84 5.40 23.72
CA TYR A 261 9.55 4.90 23.29
C TYR A 261 9.40 3.39 23.54
N ILE A 262 10.45 2.61 23.28
CA ILE A 262 10.53 1.16 23.55
C ILE A 262 10.34 0.84 25.04
N LYS A 263 10.93 1.64 25.94
CA LYS A 263 10.81 1.43 27.39
C LYS A 263 9.38 1.65 27.87
N VAL A 264 8.67 2.60 27.26
CA VAL A 264 7.29 2.95 27.63
C VAL A 264 6.30 1.92 27.08
N THR A 265 6.47 1.48 25.84
CA THR A 265 5.50 0.62 25.15
C THR A 265 5.42 -0.79 25.74
N LYS A 266 6.50 -1.38 26.25
CA LYS A 266 6.56 -2.76 26.81
C LYS A 266 5.90 -3.87 25.97
N ILE A 267 5.48 -3.57 24.75
CA ILE A 267 4.75 -4.43 23.81
C ILE A 267 5.68 -4.61 22.61
N LEU A 268 6.30 -5.79 22.54
CA LEU A 268 7.25 -6.15 21.48
C LEU A 268 6.65 -6.12 20.06
N LEU A 269 5.33 -6.11 19.91
CA LEU A 269 4.67 -6.13 18.60
C LEU A 269 4.63 -4.76 17.90
N LEU A 270 4.63 -3.64 18.64
CA LEU A 270 4.77 -2.29 18.05
C LEU A 270 6.21 -2.03 17.56
N LEU A 271 7.20 -2.78 18.09
CA LEU A 271 8.62 -2.63 17.78
C LEU A 271 8.99 -3.00 16.34
N TYR A 272 8.29 -3.97 15.75
CA TYR A 272 8.61 -4.41 14.40
C TYR A 272 8.06 -3.46 13.32
N ALA A 273 7.11 -2.61 13.71
CA ALA A 273 6.42 -1.69 12.81
C ALA A 273 7.15 -0.36 12.61
N CYS A 274 7.67 0.21 13.70
CA CYS A 274 8.18 1.58 13.70
C CYS A 274 9.66 1.68 13.29
N MET A 275 10.42 0.57 13.30
CA MET A 275 11.88 0.56 13.07
C MET A 275 12.30 0.13 11.65
N LYS A 276 11.36 -0.05 10.71
CA LYS A 276 11.66 -0.68 9.40
C LYS A 276 11.44 0.21 8.17
N GLU A 277 11.12 1.49 8.30
CA GLU A 277 11.03 2.39 7.13
C GLU A 277 11.90 3.66 7.28
N GLN A 278 13.15 3.48 7.70
CA GLN A 278 14.24 4.44 7.43
C GLN A 278 15.49 3.68 7.00
#